data_AF-A0A9Y1BSV8-F1
#
_entry.id   AF-A0A9Y1BSV8-F1
#
_cell.length_a   1.000
_cell.length_b   1.000
_cell.length_c   1.000
_cell.angle_alpha   90.00
_cell.angle_beta   90.00
_cell.angle_gamma   90.00
#
_symmetry.space_group_name_H-M   'P 1'
#
loop_
_entity.id
_entity.type
_entity.pdbx_description
1 polymer ?
#
loop_
_entity_poly.entity_id
_entity_poly.type
_entity_poly.pdbx_seq_one_letter_code
_entity_poly.pdbx_strand_id
1 'polypeptide(L)'
;MMNFSLLMISIIIVLVLLQMGLQIFATIDLVKSHPYREQTEFVLWILVIWLISTIGAILYFIIGRVKHESITETRKPNDWS
;
A
#
# COMPACT_ATOMS: atom_id res chain seq x y z
N MET A 1 -17.89 22.71 5.62
CA MET A 1 -17.69 21.31 5.16
C MET A 1 -16.19 21.06 5.15
N MET A 2 -15.67 20.05 5.86
CA MET A 2 -14.24 19.71 5.77
C MET A 2 -13.92 19.21 4.36
N ASN A 3 -12.83 19.70 3.80
CA ASN A 3 -12.42 19.42 2.43
C ASN A 3 -11.88 18.00 2.34
N PHE A 4 -12.78 17.02 2.16
CA PHE A 4 -12.43 15.59 2.08
C PHE A 4 -11.27 15.29 1.12
N SER A 5 -11.17 16.03 0.01
CA SER A 5 -10.08 15.91 -0.96
C SER A 5 -8.69 16.18 -0.34
N LEU A 6 -8.58 17.17 0.56
CA LEU A 6 -7.31 17.48 1.22
C LEU A 6 -6.92 16.39 2.22
N LEU A 7 -7.90 15.80 2.90
CA LEU A 7 -7.67 14.71 3.86
C LEU A 7 -7.13 13.46 3.15
N MET A 8 -7.71 13.11 2.00
CA MET A 8 -7.22 11.98 1.20
C MET A 8 -5.78 12.18 0.72
N ILE A 9 -5.46 13.40 0.24
CA ILE A 9 -4.11 13.76 -0.20
C ILE A 9 -3.10 13.66 0.95
N SER A 10 -3.43 14.17 2.13
CA SER A 10 -2.56 14.06 3.30
C SER A 10 -2.31 12.62 3.74
N ILE A 11 -3.32 11.74 3.69
CA ILE A 11 -3.12 10.31 4.03
C ILE A 11 -2.18 9.64 3.03
N ILE A 12 -2.37 9.91 1.73
CA ILE A 12 -1.51 9.35 0.67
C ILE A 12 -0.07 9.84 0.85
N ILE A 13 0.13 11.12 1.19
CA ILE A 13 1.47 11.67 1.38
C ILE A 13 2.22 11.00 2.53
N VAL A 14 1.53 10.73 3.65
CA VAL A 14 2.12 10.04 4.80
C VAL A 14 2.48 8.59 4.42
N LEU A 15 1.60 7.90 3.70
CA LEU A 15 1.87 6.53 3.21
C LEU A 15 3.08 6.48 2.27
N VAL A 16 3.18 7.42 1.33
CA VAL A 16 4.31 7.48 0.39
C VAL A 16 5.62 7.82 1.11
N LEU A 17 5.59 8.76 2.06
CA LEU A 17 6.77 9.08 2.87
C LEU A 17 7.22 7.91 3.73
N LEU A 18 6.28 7.19 4.34
CA LEU A 18 6.58 5.98 5.12
C LEU A 18 7.20 4.89 4.23
N GLN A 19 6.64 4.67 3.05
CA GLN A 19 7.13 3.72 2.06
C GLN A 19 8.58 4.03 1.65
N MET A 20 8.85 5.29 1.26
CA MET A 20 10.19 5.73 0.86
C MET A 20 11.18 5.61 2.02
N GLY A 21 10.77 6.00 3.24
CA GLY A 21 11.58 5.89 4.44
C GLY A 21 12.00 4.44 4.73
N LEU A 22 11.06 3.49 4.66
CA LEU A 22 11.34 2.06 4.84
C LEU A 22 12.26 1.51 3.75
N GLN A 23 12.06 1.88 2.48
CA GLN A 23 12.92 1.46 1.38
C GLN A 23 14.37 1.93 1.56
N ILE A 24 14.54 3.21 1.91
CA ILE A 24 15.86 3.80 2.15
C ILE A 24 16.50 3.16 3.39
N PHE A 25 15.76 3.02 4.48
CA PHE A 25 16.25 2.43 5.72
C PHE A 25 16.72 0.98 5.50
N ALA A 26 15.92 0.16 4.82
CA ALA A 26 16.28 -1.21 4.49
C ALA A 26 17.50 -1.29 3.57
N THR A 27 17.64 -0.37 2.61
CA THR A 27 18.83 -0.30 1.75
C THR A 27 20.08 0.08 2.55
N ILE A 28 20.00 1.06 3.45
CA ILE A 28 21.11 1.48 4.30
C ILE A 28 21.50 0.35 5.27
N ASP A 29 20.52 -0.30 5.90
CA ASP A 29 20.76 -1.42 6.80
C ASP A 29 21.44 -2.60 6.09
N LEU A 30 21.01 -2.91 4.86
CA LEU A 30 21.64 -3.91 4.01
C LEU A 30 23.10 -3.55 3.68
N VAL A 31 23.35 -2.31 3.25
CA VAL A 31 24.71 -1.80 2.94
C VAL A 31 25.60 -1.86 4.18
N LYS A 32 25.08 -1.46 5.34
CA LYS A 32 25.84 -1.41 6.59
C LYS A 32 26.14 -2.80 7.16
N SER A 33 25.21 -3.75 7.01
CA SER A 33 25.34 -5.08 7.58
C SER A 33 26.20 -6.05 6.76
N HIS A 34 26.49 -5.75 5.48
CA HIS A 34 27.18 -6.71 4.59
C HIS A 34 28.40 -6.15 3.84
N PRO A 35 29.53 -5.92 4.53
CA PRO A 35 30.78 -5.50 3.86
C PRO A 35 31.49 -6.60 3.04
N TYR A 36 31.06 -7.88 3.08
CA TYR A 36 31.87 -9.03 2.63
C TYR A 36 31.15 -10.11 1.79
N ARG A 37 30.09 -9.78 1.06
CA ARG A 37 29.44 -10.76 0.15
C ARG A 37 29.50 -10.29 -1.30
N GLU A 38 29.61 -11.25 -2.22
CA GLU A 38 29.77 -11.00 -3.66
C GLU A 38 28.69 -10.03 -4.16
N GLN A 39 29.08 -9.11 -5.05
CA GLN A 39 28.22 -8.01 -5.51
C GLN A 39 26.85 -8.47 -6.04
N THR A 40 26.77 -9.71 -6.54
CA THR A 40 25.56 -10.40 -6.99
C THR A 40 24.50 -10.55 -5.90
N GLU A 41 24.87 -10.90 -4.67
CA GLU A 41 23.91 -11.08 -3.59
C GLU A 41 23.35 -9.76 -3.05
N PHE A 42 24.18 -8.73 -3.03
CA PHE A 42 23.77 -7.38 -2.64
C PHE A 42 22.68 -6.83 -3.58
N VAL A 43 22.86 -7.02 -4.88
CA VAL A 43 21.88 -6.60 -5.90
C VAL A 43 20.58 -7.38 -5.78
N LEU A 44 20.65 -8.70 -5.50
CA LEU A 44 19.46 -9.53 -5.27
C LEU A 44 18.64 -9.03 -4.07
N TRP A 45 19.31 -8.67 -2.96
CA TRP A 45 18.61 -8.17 -1.78
C TRP A 45 17.94 -6.80 -2.01
N ILE A 46 18.59 -5.88 -2.72
CA ILE A 46 17.94 -4.62 -3.13
C ILE A 46 16.70 -4.90 -3.97
N LEU A 47 16.81 -5.80 -4.95
CA LEU A 47 15.69 -6.18 -5.81
C LEU A 47 14.53 -6.76 -5.01
N VAL A 48 14.82 -7.63 -4.04
CA VAL A 48 13.81 -8.23 -3.14
C VAL A 48 13.14 -7.16 -2.27
N ILE A 49 13.90 -6.26 -1.66
CA ILE A 49 13.35 -5.15 -0.85
C ILE A 49 12.41 -4.30 -1.71
N TRP A 50 12.82 -3.95 -2.93
CA TRP A 50 11.99 -3.14 -3.84
C TRP A 50 10.75 -3.89 -4.31
N LEU A 51 10.86 -5.18 -4.66
CA LEU A 51 9.74 -6.01 -5.11
C LEU A 51 8.71 -6.21 -4.00
N ILE A 52 9.13 -6.63 -2.81
CA ILE A 52 8.22 -6.89 -1.68
C ILE A 52 7.54 -5.60 -1.23
N SER A 53 8.30 -4.50 -1.15
CA SER A 53 7.76 -3.19 -0.76
C SER A 53 6.71 -2.70 -1.77
N THR A 54 6.95 -2.91 -3.07
CA THR A 54 5.99 -2.55 -4.13
C THR A 54 4.77 -3.46 -4.12
N ILE A 55 4.95 -4.77 -3.96
CA ILE A 55 3.87 -5.75 -3.90
C ILE A 55 2.96 -5.48 -2.71
N GLY A 56 3.51 -5.15 -1.53
CA GLY A 56 2.72 -4.81 -0.34
C GLY A 56 1.79 -3.61 -0.57
N ALA A 57 2.29 -2.56 -1.22
CA ALA A 57 1.49 -1.39 -1.58
C ALA A 57 0.39 -1.72 -2.59
N ILE A 58 0.70 -2.54 -3.61
CA ILE A 58 -0.29 -3.00 -4.60
C ILE A 58 -1.38 -3.84 -3.95
N LEU A 59 -1.00 -4.77 -3.05
CA LEU A 59 -1.95 -5.64 -2.34
C LEU A 59 -2.92 -4.83 -1.49
N TYR A 60 -2.42 -3.81 -0.78
CA TYR A 60 -3.25 -2.88 0.00
C TYR A 60 -4.31 -2.19 -0.89
N PHE A 61 -3.93 -1.79 -2.10
CA PHE A 61 -4.84 -1.16 -3.05
C PHE A 61 -5.90 -2.11 -3.61
N ILE A 62 -5.57 -3.39 -3.79
CA ILE A 62 -6.47 -4.41 -4.34
C ILE A 62 -7.48 -4.90 -3.29
N ILE A 63 -7.01 -5.23 -2.08
CA ILE A 63 -7.84 -5.83 -1.03
C ILE A 63 -8.92 -4.85 -0.54
N GLY A 64 -8.69 -3.53 -0.60
CA GLY A 64 -9.65 -2.51 -0.18
C GLY A 64 -10.87 -2.31 -1.09
N ARG A 65 -11.01 -3.07 -2.19
CA ARG A 65 -12.01 -2.81 -3.25
C ARG A 65 -13.30 -3.62 -3.14
N VAL A 66 -13.64 -4.16 -1.98
CA VAL A 66 -14.95 -4.84 -1.79
C VAL A 66 -16.03 -3.78 -1.57
N LYS A 67 -16.57 -3.27 -2.68
CA LYS A 67 -17.77 -2.42 -2.68
C LYS A 67 -18.96 -3.30 -2.30
N HIS A 68 -19.41 -3.19 -1.05
CA HIS A 68 -20.59 -3.88 -0.58
C HIS A 68 -21.85 -3.12 -1.05
N GLU A 69 -22.20 -3.28 -2.32
CA GLU A 69 -23.54 -2.94 -2.81
C GLU A 69 -24.50 -4.07 -2.46
N SER A 70 -24.83 -4.19 -1.17
CA SER A 70 -25.94 -5.02 -0.72
C SER A 70 -27.25 -4.31 -1.04
N ILE A 71 -27.82 -4.65 -2.20
CA ILE A 71 -29.24 -4.87 -2.46
C ILE A 71 -30.18 -4.10 -1.50
N THR A 72 -30.41 -2.82 -1.76
CA THR A 72 -31.56 -2.08 -1.20
C THR A 72 -32.66 -1.85 -2.24
N GLU A 73 -32.51 -2.36 -3.46
CA GLU A 73 -33.50 -2.24 -4.55
C GLU A 73 -34.36 -3.49 -4.74
N THR A 74 -34.73 -4.20 -3.67
CA THR A 74 -35.80 -5.22 -3.77
C THR A 74 -36.83 -5.17 -2.63
N ARG A 75 -36.74 -4.20 -1.71
CA ARG A 75 -37.82 -3.97 -0.75
C ARG A 75 -38.71 -2.80 -1.14
N LYS A 76 -39.46 -2.97 -2.23
CA LYS A 76 -40.86 -2.56 -2.25
C LYS A 76 -41.66 -3.49 -3.16
N PRO A 77 -42.44 -4.39 -2.55
CA PRO A 77 -43.86 -4.32 -2.87
C PRO A 77 -44.71 -4.63 -1.62
N ASN A 78 -45.16 -3.59 -0.93
CA ASN A 78 -46.36 -3.67 -0.11
C ASN A 78 -47.41 -2.73 -0.74
N ASP A 79 -48.37 -3.22 -1.53
CA ASP A 79 -49.59 -3.93 -1.13
C ASP A 79 -50.50 -3.11 -0.19
N TRP A 80 -51.09 -2.04 -0.73
CA TRP A 80 -52.23 -1.36 -0.11
C TRP A 80 -53.39 -1.27 -1.13
N SER A 81 -54.23 -2.30 -1.08
CA SER A 81 -55.68 -2.19 -1.30
C SER A 81 -56.31 -1.19 -0.34
#